data_AF-A0A0L8IDM2-F1
#
_entry.id   AF-A0A0L8IDM2-F1
#
_cell.length_a   1.000
_cell.length_b   1.000
_cell.length_c   1.000
_cell.angle_alpha   90.00
_cell.angle_beta   90.00
_cell.angle_gamma   90.00
#
_symmetry.space_group_name_H-M   'P 1'
#
loop_
_entity.id
_entity.type
_entity.pdbx_description
1 polymer ?
#
loop_
_entity_poly.entity_id
_entity_poly.type
_entity_poly.pdbx_seq_one_letter_code
_entity_poly.pdbx_strand_id
1 'polypeptide(L)'
;MTERVEWEVAKIGLCISENKTKIMRIGYVDGNHNGVPLMTGHHQIEEIDEFTYLGSIMANDGDAERDIACQIGKALAVFQRLKLIRAGRAISIKIKVCLFNSIVIPSAIYAAETWKTSAKITRKLNVFQL
;
A
#
# COMPACT_ATOMS: atom_id res chain seq x y z
N MET A 1 15.90 19.04 -5.67
CA MET A 1 15.08 18.63 -4.49
C MET A 1 15.78 17.55 -3.67
N THR A 2 16.37 16.55 -4.33
CA THR A 2 17.20 15.50 -3.72
C THR A 2 18.42 16.03 -2.96
N GLU A 3 19.15 17.00 -3.52
CA GLU A 3 20.35 17.60 -2.88
C GLU A 3 20.11 18.17 -1.48
N ARG A 4 18.95 18.79 -1.24
CA ARG A 4 18.60 19.33 0.09
C ARG A 4 18.42 18.22 1.11
N VAL A 5 17.77 17.13 0.70
CA VAL A 5 17.56 15.97 1.58
C VAL A 5 18.90 15.31 1.86
N GLU A 6 19.75 15.12 0.85
CA GLU A 6 21.10 14.58 0.98
C GLU A 6 21.94 15.39 1.99
N TRP A 7 21.91 16.72 1.88
CA TRP A 7 22.63 17.60 2.81
C TRP A 7 22.15 17.45 4.27
N GLU A 8 20.82 17.40 4.50
CA GLU A 8 20.29 17.28 5.86
C GLU A 8 20.56 15.89 6.48
N VAL A 9 20.44 14.81 5.70
CA VAL A 9 20.73 13.46 6.21
C VAL A 9 22.23 13.26 6.46
N ALA A 10 23.09 13.90 5.68
CA ALA A 10 24.54 13.86 5.88
C ALA A 10 24.97 14.50 7.21
N LYS A 11 24.29 15.56 7.67
CA LYS A 11 24.58 16.19 8.99
C LYS A 11 24.41 15.23 10.16
N ILE A 12 23.54 14.23 10.02
CA ILE A 12 23.28 13.21 11.04
C ILE A 12 23.97 11.88 10.74
N GLY A 13 24.88 11.85 9.76
CA GLY A 13 25.67 10.66 9.39
C GLY A 13 24.90 9.61 8.58
N LEU A 14 23.76 9.97 7.97
CA LEU A 14 22.99 9.09 7.09
C LEU A 14 23.27 9.39 5.62
N CYS A 15 23.12 8.39 4.76
CA CYS A 15 23.24 8.52 3.30
C CYS A 15 22.01 7.96 2.58
N ILE A 16 21.67 8.54 1.43
CA ILE A 16 20.59 8.03 0.59
C ILE A 16 21.10 6.81 -0.18
N SER A 17 20.33 5.73 -0.13
CA SER A 17 20.65 4.51 -0.87
C SER A 17 20.14 4.61 -2.30
N GLU A 18 21.04 4.83 -3.26
CA GLU A 18 20.73 4.95 -4.69
C GLU A 18 19.91 3.78 -5.23
N ASN A 19 20.22 2.55 -4.80
CA ASN A 19 19.51 1.34 -5.25
C ASN A 19 18.07 1.21 -4.71
N LYS A 20 17.79 1.78 -3.53
CA LYS A 20 16.49 1.65 -2.84
C LYS A 20 15.57 2.83 -3.14
N THR A 21 16.14 3.98 -3.50
CA THR A 21 15.39 5.17 -3.86
C THR A 21 14.86 5.03 -5.28
N LYS A 22 13.57 5.28 -5.44
CA LYS A 22 12.86 5.29 -6.73
C LYS A 22 12.00 6.54 -6.80
N ILE A 23 11.71 7.00 -8.00
CA ILE A 23 10.84 8.15 -8.22
C ILE A 23 9.53 7.67 -8.81
N MET A 24 8.43 8.21 -8.30
CA MET A 24 7.11 8.03 -8.86
C MET A 24 6.48 9.41 -9.04
N ARG A 25 6.07 9.75 -10.27
CA ARG A 25 5.41 11.03 -10.56
C ARG A 25 3.91 10.87 -10.43
N ILE A 26 3.30 11.59 -9.49
CA ILE A 26 1.85 11.49 -9.24
C ILE A 26 1.12 12.63 -9.97
N GLY A 27 0.10 12.30 -10.77
CA GLY A 27 -0.78 13.28 -11.43
C GLY A 27 -0.60 13.43 -12.95
N TYR A 28 -1.17 14.49 -13.53
CA TYR A 28 -1.11 14.74 -14.98
C TYR A 28 0.32 15.08 -15.39
N VAL A 29 0.94 14.19 -16.16
CA VAL A 29 2.27 14.43 -16.70
C VAL A 29 2.10 15.31 -17.93
N ASP A 30 2.26 16.62 -17.74
CA ASP A 30 2.34 17.54 -18.86
C ASP A 30 3.53 17.13 -19.75
N GLY A 31 3.32 17.11 -21.07
CA GLY A 31 4.27 16.56 -22.04
C GLY A 31 5.66 17.21 -22.02
N ASN A 32 5.80 18.33 -21.31
CA ASN A 32 7.02 19.10 -21.14
C ASN A 32 7.90 18.65 -19.93
N HIS A 33 7.36 17.83 -19.02
CA HIS A 33 8.08 17.33 -17.82
C HIS A 33 8.38 15.82 -17.86
N ASN A 34 7.98 15.16 -18.94
CA ASN A 34 8.43 13.82 -19.31
C ASN A 34 9.91 13.86 -19.63
N GLY A 35 10.78 13.50 -18.68
CA GLY A 35 12.18 13.25 -18.97
C GLY A 35 13.18 14.25 -18.39
N VAL A 36 12.88 14.96 -17.31
CA VAL A 36 13.95 15.50 -16.45
C VAL A 36 14.45 14.36 -15.56
N PRO A 37 15.64 13.78 -15.83
CA PRO A 37 16.23 12.79 -14.95
C PRO A 37 16.56 13.45 -13.61
N LEU A 38 16.05 12.86 -12.53
CA LEU A 38 16.39 13.28 -11.18
C LEU A 38 17.62 12.50 -10.73
N MET A 39 18.59 13.23 -10.22
CA MET A 39 19.87 12.71 -9.79
C MET A 39 19.93 12.62 -8.25
N THR A 40 20.58 11.58 -7.75
CA THR A 40 21.08 11.49 -6.38
C THR A 40 22.60 11.46 -6.48
N GLY A 41 23.28 12.50 -5.99
CA GLY A 41 24.68 12.75 -6.34
C GLY A 41 24.95 12.67 -7.86
N HIS A 42 25.65 11.60 -8.28
CA HIS A 42 26.01 11.34 -9.68
C HIS A 42 25.17 10.25 -10.38
N HIS A 43 24.24 9.61 -9.69
CA HIS A 43 23.43 8.53 -10.24
C HIS A 43 22.02 8.98 -10.59
N GLN A 44 21.55 8.57 -11.77
CA GLN A 44 20.17 8.76 -12.18
C GLN A 44 19.27 7.79 -11.41
N ILE A 45 18.28 8.33 -10.70
CA ILE A 45 17.31 7.52 -9.97
C ILE A 45 16.29 6.96 -10.98
N GLU A 46 15.98 5.68 -10.83
CA GLU A 46 14.96 4.99 -11.62
C GLU A 46 13.57 5.56 -11.34
N GLU A 47 12.83 5.83 -12.42
CA GLU A 47 11.44 6.22 -12.39
C GLU A 47 10.54 4.99 -12.55
N ILE A 48 9.55 4.86 -11.68
CA ILE A 48 8.63 3.71 -11.61
C ILE A 48 7.18 4.18 -11.56
N ASP A 49 6.30 3.37 -12.11
CA ASP A 49 4.85 3.64 -12.12
C ASP A 49 4.13 3.09 -10.89
N GLU A 50 4.69 2.05 -10.26
CA GLU A 50 4.11 1.34 -9.12
C GLU A 50 5.18 1.01 -8.09
N PHE A 51 4.89 1.25 -6.82
CA PHE A 51 5.78 0.96 -5.69
C PHE A 51 5.02 0.25 -4.57
N THR A 52 5.59 -0.83 -4.02
CA THR A 52 5.04 -1.48 -2.83
C THR A 52 5.66 -0.89 -1.57
N TYR A 53 4.91 -0.06 -0.85
CA TYR A 53 5.31 0.53 0.42
C TYR A 53 4.61 -0.18 1.58
N LEU A 54 5.40 -0.82 2.47
CA LEU A 54 4.90 -1.55 3.65
C LEU A 54 3.80 -2.58 3.31
N GLY A 55 3.87 -3.16 2.10
CA GLY A 55 2.90 -4.12 1.60
C GLY A 55 1.69 -3.49 0.92
N SER A 56 1.55 -2.18 0.92
CA SER A 56 0.51 -1.48 0.14
C SER A 56 1.07 -1.00 -1.19
N ILE A 57 0.22 -1.08 -2.22
CA ILE A 57 0.58 -0.71 -3.57
C ILE A 57 0.26 0.76 -3.78
N MET A 58 1.25 1.55 -4.15
CA MET A 58 1.10 2.94 -4.56
C MET A 58 1.35 3.03 -6.07
N ALA A 59 0.40 3.60 -6.80
CA ALA A 59 0.50 3.79 -8.25
C ALA A 59 0.50 5.28 -8.60
N ASN A 60 1.17 5.63 -9.70
CA ASN A 60 1.32 7.00 -10.19
C ASN A 60 -0.02 7.63 -10.65
N ASP A 61 -0.95 6.82 -11.12
CA ASP A 61 -2.29 7.20 -11.57
C ASP A 61 -3.27 7.45 -10.41
N GLY A 62 -2.83 7.17 -9.18
CA GLY A 62 -3.62 7.30 -7.97
C GLY A 62 -4.78 6.31 -7.87
N ASP A 63 -4.76 5.22 -8.65
CA ASP A 63 -5.76 4.18 -8.57
C ASP A 63 -5.54 3.29 -7.34
N ALA A 64 -6.52 3.30 -6.44
CA ALA A 64 -6.52 2.48 -5.25
C ALA A 64 -6.99 1.04 -5.52
N GLU A 65 -7.54 0.72 -6.70
CA GLU A 65 -8.12 -0.60 -6.96
C GLU A 65 -7.11 -1.75 -6.84
N ARG A 66 -5.86 -1.54 -7.26
CA ARG A 66 -4.78 -2.53 -7.15
C ARG A 66 -4.46 -2.84 -5.69
N ASP A 67 -4.32 -1.80 -4.87
CA ASP A 67 -4.06 -1.98 -3.44
C ASP A 67 -5.23 -2.65 -2.74
N ILE A 68 -6.47 -2.22 -3.01
CA ILE A 68 -7.67 -2.82 -2.44
C ILE A 68 -7.75 -4.32 -2.78
N ALA A 69 -7.47 -4.70 -4.02
CA ALA A 69 -7.45 -6.10 -4.42
C ALA A 69 -6.37 -6.89 -3.66
N CYS A 70 -5.19 -6.31 -3.47
CA CYS A 70 -4.10 -6.89 -2.69
C CYS A 70 -4.50 -7.10 -1.21
N GLN A 71 -5.07 -6.09 -0.55
CA GLN A 71 -5.48 -6.18 0.86
C GLN A 71 -6.65 -7.17 1.05
N ILE A 72 -7.63 -7.19 0.14
CA ILE A 72 -8.70 -8.20 0.14
C ILE A 72 -8.08 -9.60 -0.01
N GLY A 73 -7.12 -9.79 -0.92
CA GLY A 73 -6.41 -11.06 -1.07
C GLY A 73 -5.71 -11.52 0.21
N LYS A 74 -5.03 -10.60 0.92
CA LYS A 74 -4.41 -10.89 2.22
C LYS A 74 -5.44 -11.24 3.29
N ALA A 75 -6.53 -10.48 3.37
CA ALA A 75 -7.60 -10.74 4.33
C ALA A 75 -8.26 -12.10 4.08
N LEU A 76 -8.46 -12.48 2.81
CA LEU A 76 -8.93 -13.81 2.43
C LEU A 76 -7.93 -14.90 2.82
N ALA A 77 -6.62 -14.69 2.64
CA ALA A 77 -5.60 -15.65 3.07
C ALA A 77 -5.61 -15.85 4.60
N VAL A 78 -5.79 -14.77 5.37
CA VAL A 78 -5.95 -14.84 6.84
C VAL A 78 -7.24 -15.58 7.20
N PHE A 79 -8.36 -15.26 6.54
CA PHE A 79 -9.63 -15.95 6.77
C PHE A 79 -9.54 -17.45 6.46
N GLN A 80 -8.81 -17.84 5.42
CA GLN A 80 -8.54 -19.23 5.09
C GLN A 80 -7.71 -19.93 6.17
N ARG A 81 -6.70 -19.26 6.75
CA ARG A 81 -5.93 -19.80 7.88
C ARG A 81 -6.81 -20.05 9.11
N LEU A 82 -7.86 -19.24 9.31
CA LEU A 82 -8.84 -19.41 10.38
C LEU A 82 -9.87 -20.52 10.12
N LYS A 83 -9.76 -21.29 9.02
CA LYS A 83 -10.73 -22.35 8.64
C LYS A 83 -10.95 -23.38 9.74
N LEU A 84 -9.90 -23.85 10.42
CA LEU A 84 -10.02 -24.86 11.47
C LEU A 84 -10.78 -24.33 12.69
N ILE A 85 -10.47 -23.11 13.13
CA ILE A 85 -11.15 -22.42 14.23
C ILE A 85 -12.63 -22.19 13.87
N ARG A 86 -12.89 -21.75 12.64
CA ARG A 86 -14.25 -21.50 12.15
C ARG A 86 -15.07 -22.79 12.04
N ALA A 87 -14.47 -23.90 11.61
CA ALA A 87 -15.11 -25.21 11.48
C ALA A 87 -15.31 -25.94 12.83
N GLY A 88 -14.48 -25.62 13.84
CA GLY A 88 -14.55 -26.26 15.16
C GLY A 88 -15.85 -25.93 15.90
N ARG A 89 -16.56 -26.96 16.38
CA ARG A 89 -17.80 -26.78 17.17
C ARG A 89 -17.55 -26.35 18.62
N ALA A 90 -16.32 -26.54 19.11
CA ALA A 90 -15.93 -26.18 20.49
C ALA A 90 -15.90 -24.68 20.75
N ILE A 91 -15.75 -23.85 19.72
CA ILE A 91 -15.64 -22.39 19.83
C ILE A 91 -17.01 -21.77 19.56
N SER A 92 -17.46 -20.91 20.46
CA SER A 92 -18.73 -20.20 20.32
C SER A 92 -18.74 -19.28 19.09
N ILE A 93 -19.93 -19.08 18.51
CA ILE A 93 -20.10 -18.17 17.38
C ILE A 93 -19.64 -16.75 17.71
N LYS A 94 -19.87 -16.29 18.95
CA LYS A 94 -19.47 -14.98 19.44
C LYS A 94 -17.95 -14.77 19.34
N ILE A 95 -17.16 -15.77 19.72
CA ILE A 95 -15.69 -15.69 19.64
C ILE A 95 -15.23 -15.69 18.18
N LYS A 96 -15.87 -16.50 17.32
CA LYS A 96 -15.55 -16.54 15.88
C LYS A 96 -15.81 -15.19 15.20
N VAL A 97 -16.94 -14.55 15.51
CA VAL A 97 -17.27 -13.21 15.01
C VAL A 97 -16.27 -12.18 15.53
N CYS A 98 -15.92 -12.24 16.82
CA CYS A 98 -14.89 -11.36 17.38
C CYS A 98 -13.55 -11.53 16.65
N LEU A 99 -13.13 -12.76 16.37
CA LEU A 99 -11.88 -13.04 15.66
C LEU A 99 -11.88 -12.50 14.24
N PHE A 100 -13.01 -12.62 13.53
CA PHE A 100 -13.19 -12.05 12.20
C PHE A 100 -13.07 -10.51 12.24
N ASN A 101 -13.78 -9.86 13.15
CA ASN A 101 -13.76 -8.40 13.29
C ASN A 101 -12.40 -7.86 13.77
N SER A 102 -11.64 -8.62 14.56
CA SER A 102 -10.35 -8.17 15.11
C SER A 102 -9.16 -8.48 14.21
N ILE A 103 -9.26 -9.43 13.28
CA ILE A 103 -8.12 -9.85 12.45
C ILE A 103 -8.40 -9.66 10.96
N VAL A 104 -9.53 -10.17 10.47
CA VAL A 104 -9.82 -10.21 9.04
C VAL A 104 -10.23 -8.84 8.52
N ILE A 105 -11.12 -8.13 9.23
CA ILE A 105 -11.54 -6.77 8.84
C ILE A 105 -10.35 -5.79 8.83
N PRO A 106 -9.51 -5.69 9.88
CA PRO A 106 -8.34 -4.81 9.88
C PRO A 106 -7.34 -5.12 8.76
N SER A 107 -7.17 -6.39 8.41
CA SER A 107 -6.31 -6.79 7.30
C SER A 107 -6.85 -6.31 5.95
N ALA A 108 -8.17 -6.28 5.78
CA ALA A 108 -8.80 -5.84 4.54
C ALA A 108 -8.77 -4.32 4.38
N ILE A 109 -8.85 -3.56 5.47
CA ILE A 109 -8.86 -2.08 5.47
C ILE A 109 -7.48 -1.46 5.74
N TYR A 110 -6.42 -2.27 5.76
CA TYR A 110 -5.07 -1.77 5.93
C TYR A 110 -4.71 -0.82 4.78
N ALA A 111 -4.17 0.36 5.10
CA ALA A 111 -3.91 1.45 4.16
C ALA A 111 -5.15 2.09 3.49
N ALA A 112 -6.36 1.84 4.01
CA ALA A 112 -7.58 2.51 3.53
C ALA A 112 -7.53 4.05 3.62
N GLU A 113 -6.67 4.60 4.48
CA GLU A 113 -6.41 6.05 4.57
C GLU A 113 -5.80 6.64 3.29
N THR A 114 -5.10 5.82 2.50
CA THR A 114 -4.48 6.22 1.23
C THR A 114 -5.38 6.01 0.02
N TRP A 115 -6.54 5.37 0.21
CA TRP A 115 -7.44 5.09 -0.90
C TRP A 115 -8.23 6.33 -1.28
N LYS A 116 -8.23 6.64 -2.58
CA LYS A 116 -9.17 7.60 -3.13
C LYS A 116 -10.59 7.07 -2.93
N THR A 117 -11.38 7.69 -2.06
CA THR A 117 -12.76 7.27 -1.76
C THR A 117 -13.64 7.41 -3.00
N SER A 118 -13.87 6.30 -3.69
CA SER A 118 -14.81 6.18 -4.81
C SER A 118 -15.98 5.29 -4.42
N ALA A 119 -17.18 5.57 -4.95
CA ALA A 119 -18.39 4.78 -4.69
C ALA A 119 -18.19 3.27 -5.00
N LYS A 120 -17.35 2.94 -5.99
CA LYS A 120 -16.98 1.56 -6.34
C LYS A 120 -16.20 0.87 -5.22
N ILE A 121 -15.30 1.60 -4.55
CA ILE A 121 -14.44 1.12 -3.48
C ILE A 121 -15.28 0.85 -2.23
N THR A 122 -16.13 1.81 -1.85
CA THR A 122 -17.06 1.65 -0.74
C THR A 122 -17.97 0.43 -0.95
N ARG A 123 -18.47 0.21 -2.17
CA ARG A 123 -19.27 -0.98 -2.49
C ARG A 123 -18.50 -2.29 -2.34
N LYS A 124 -17.25 -2.35 -2.83
CA LYS A 124 -16.40 -3.55 -2.67
C LYS A 124 -16.12 -3.86 -1.19
N LEU A 125 -15.87 -2.83 -0.38
CA LEU A 125 -15.64 -2.99 1.06
C LEU A 125 -16.91 -3.41 1.81
N ASN A 126 -18.06 -2.83 1.48
CA ASN A 126 -19.34 -3.23 2.07
C ASN A 126 -19.65 -4.71 1.79
N VAL A 127 -19.35 -5.22 0.59
CA VAL A 127 -19.52 -6.65 0.27
C VAL A 127 -18.59 -7.55 1.09
N PHE A 128 -17.43 -7.05 1.52
CA PHE A 128 -16.51 -7.81 2.38
C PHE A 128 -16.91 -7.79 3.86
N GLN A 129 -17.60 -6.72 4.30
CA GLN A 129 -18.01 -6.51 5.69
C GLN A 129 -19.38 -7.11 6.03
N LEU A 130 -20.25 -7.35 5.04
CA LEU A 130 -21.56 -8.01 5.16
C LEU A 130 -21.44 -9.53 5.07
#